data_AF-A0A497IAU5-F1
#
_entry.id   AF-A0A497IAU5-F1
#
_cell.length_a   1.000
_cell.length_b   1.000
_cell.length_c   1.000
_cell.angle_alpha   90.00
_cell.angle_beta   90.00
_cell.angle_gamma   90.00
#
_symmetry.space_group_name_H-M   'P 1'
#
loop_
_entity.id
_entity.type
_entity.pdbx_description
1 polymer ?
#
loop_
_entity_poly.entity_id
_entity_poly.type
_entity_poly.pdbx_seq_one_letter_code
_entity_poly.pdbx_strand_id
1 'polypeptide(L)'
;MRNLYNSRQWKTLVSLALCMLVAVIVLEQLFPHHQFHSLLAFLDLCAITVLGTNLAIGYSLAPYKDSYLRQHALELIALMPLWGMLRLAEYDYLALRLFRTTSHFGLFENVDHVLGMVKYRFS
;
A
#
# COMPACT_ATOMS: atom_id res chain seq x y z
N MET A 1 -23.59 -17.05 -11.25
CA MET A 1 -22.76 -16.42 -10.18
C MET A 1 -23.57 -15.72 -9.08
N ARG A 2 -24.76 -15.12 -9.34
CA ARG A 2 -25.58 -14.43 -8.31
C ARG A 2 -25.93 -15.28 -7.07
N ASN A 3 -26.15 -16.58 -7.23
CA ASN A 3 -26.52 -17.46 -6.12
C ASN A 3 -25.38 -17.70 -5.12
N LEU A 4 -24.12 -17.70 -5.58
CA LEU A 4 -22.96 -17.90 -4.70
C LEU A 4 -22.67 -16.64 -3.87
N TYR A 5 -22.81 -15.46 -4.47
CA TYR A 5 -22.62 -14.17 -3.80
C TYR A 5 -23.61 -13.94 -2.65
N ASN A 6 -24.86 -14.39 -2.83
CA ASN A 6 -25.89 -14.29 -1.78
C ASN A 6 -25.84 -15.41 -0.73
N SER A 7 -24.92 -16.37 -0.87
CA SER A 7 -24.82 -17.47 0.08
C SER A 7 -24.35 -16.96 1.46
N ARG A 8 -24.82 -17.62 2.52
CA ARG A 8 -24.37 -17.35 3.90
C ARG A 8 -22.86 -17.55 4.03
N GLN A 9 -22.30 -18.55 3.35
CA GLN A 9 -20.87 -18.88 3.37
C GLN A 9 -20.02 -17.73 2.83
N TRP A 10 -20.42 -17.11 1.72
CA TRP A 10 -19.71 -15.96 1.15
C TRP A 10 -19.64 -14.77 2.11
N LYS A 11 -20.78 -14.43 2.74
CA LYS A 11 -20.83 -13.34 3.73
C LYS A 11 -19.94 -13.60 4.94
N THR A 12 -19.91 -14.85 5.43
CA THR A 12 -19.00 -15.25 6.53
C THR A 12 -17.55 -15.11 6.11
N LEU A 13 -17.20 -15.51 4.89
CA LEU A 13 -15.84 -15.44 4.37
C LEU A 13 -15.36 -13.98 4.21
N VAL A 14 -16.21 -13.09 3.72
CA VAL A 14 -15.92 -11.64 3.64
C VAL A 14 -15.72 -11.03 5.02
N SER A 15 -16.59 -11.37 5.99
CA SER A 15 -16.45 -10.90 7.37
C SER A 15 -15.15 -11.39 8.02
N LEU A 16 -14.79 -12.65 7.78
CA LEU A 16 -13.55 -13.24 8.29
C LEU A 16 -12.31 -12.58 7.65
N ALA A 17 -12.36 -12.22 6.37
CA ALA A 17 -11.29 -11.49 5.70
C ALA A 17 -11.10 -10.08 6.30
N LEU A 18 -12.19 -9.36 6.62
CA LEU A 18 -12.11 -8.08 7.33
C LEU A 18 -11.45 -8.22 8.70
N CYS A 19 -11.88 -9.21 9.49
CA CYS A 19 -11.27 -9.48 10.81
C CYS A 19 -9.79 -9.82 10.68
N MET A 20 -9.41 -10.61 9.68
CA MET A 20 -8.02 -10.97 9.41
C MET A 20 -7.18 -9.74 9.06
N LEU A 21 -7.70 -8.83 8.22
CA LEU A 21 -7.02 -7.60 7.83
C LEU A 21 -6.76 -6.70 9.04
N VAL A 22 -7.75 -6.52 9.92
CA VAL A 22 -7.58 -5.79 11.19
C VAL A 22 -6.55 -6.47 12.09
N ALA A 23 -6.59 -7.80 12.19
CA ALA A 23 -5.62 -8.55 13.00
C ALA A 23 -4.19 -8.40 12.48
N VAL A 24 -4.00 -8.43 11.15
CA VAL A 24 -2.69 -8.22 10.52
C VAL A 24 -2.15 -6.83 10.85
N ILE A 25 -2.96 -5.78 10.71
CA ILE A 25 -2.56 -4.40 11.06
C ILE A 25 -2.12 -4.32 12.53
N VAL A 26 -2.90 -4.90 13.45
CA VAL A 26 -2.58 -4.88 14.88
C VAL A 26 -1.30 -5.67 15.18
N LEU A 27 -1.14 -6.86 14.59
CA LEU A 27 0.04 -7.71 14.80
C LEU A 27 1.31 -7.07 14.24
N GLU A 28 1.22 -6.40 13.09
CA GLU A 28 2.35 -5.70 12.48
C GLU A 28 2.85 -4.54 13.37
N GLN A 29 1.93 -3.86 14.06
CA GLN A 29 2.28 -2.81 15.05
C GLN A 29 2.87 -3.38 16.34
N LEU A 30 2.36 -4.53 16.81
CA LEU A 30 2.83 -5.16 18.06
C LEU A 30 4.16 -5.90 17.91
N PHE A 31 4.42 -6.47 16.73
CA PHE A 31 5.59 -7.30 16.45
C PHE A 31 6.35 -6.79 15.23
N PRO A 32 7.11 -5.68 15.36
CA PRO A 32 7.88 -5.11 14.25
C PRO A 32 9.08 -5.99 13.81
N HIS A 33 9.35 -7.11 14.50
CA HIS A 33 10.46 -8.01 14.18
C HIS A 33 10.21 -8.79 12.88
N HIS A 34 11.25 -8.86 12.03
CA HIS A 34 11.18 -9.38 10.66
C HIS A 34 10.74 -10.86 10.50
N GLN A 35 10.64 -11.62 11.58
CA GLN A 35 10.35 -13.06 11.52
C GLN A 35 8.94 -13.37 11.02
N PHE A 36 7.97 -12.48 11.25
CA PHE A 36 6.58 -12.71 10.84
C PHE A 36 6.14 -11.86 9.63
N HIS A 37 7.02 -11.02 9.09
CA HIS A 37 6.69 -10.08 8.03
C HIS A 37 6.17 -10.76 6.76
N SER A 38 6.82 -11.84 6.31
CA SER A 38 6.39 -12.57 5.11
C SER A 38 5.04 -13.27 5.29
N LEU A 39 4.76 -13.80 6.49
CA LEU A 39 3.50 -14.45 6.80
C LEU A 39 2.36 -13.43 6.89
N LEU A 40 2.58 -12.31 7.59
CA LEU A 40 1.62 -11.22 7.70
C LEU A 40 1.31 -10.61 6.32
N ALA A 41 2.32 -10.42 5.48
CA ALA A 41 2.14 -9.97 4.10
C ALA A 41 1.30 -10.93 3.27
N PHE A 42 1.50 -12.24 3.43
CA PHE A 42 0.70 -13.25 2.73
C PHE A 42 -0.76 -13.23 3.18
N LEU A 43 -1.01 -13.12 4.49
CA LEU A 43 -2.36 -13.02 5.05
C LEU A 43 -3.07 -11.73 4.59
N ASP A 44 -2.36 -10.61 4.54
CA ASP A 44 -2.87 -9.33 4.01
C ASP A 44 -3.29 -9.48 2.55
N LEU A 45 -2.43 -10.06 1.70
CA LEU A 45 -2.75 -10.32 0.30
C LEU A 45 -3.97 -11.22 0.13
N CYS A 46 -4.10 -12.28 0.95
CA CYS A 46 -5.27 -13.14 0.93
C CYS A 46 -6.56 -12.37 1.30
N ALA A 47 -6.52 -11.58 2.37
CA ALA A 47 -7.66 -10.79 2.81
C ALA A 47 -8.07 -9.75 1.75
N ILE A 48 -7.11 -9.01 1.19
CA ILE A 48 -7.34 -8.05 0.11
C ILE A 48 -7.93 -8.71 -1.12
N THR A 49 -7.45 -9.91 -1.50
CA THR A 49 -7.97 -10.64 -2.67
C THR A 49 -9.45 -10.99 -2.49
N VAL A 50 -9.83 -11.45 -1.30
CA VAL A 50 -11.24 -11.76 -0.97
C VAL A 50 -12.12 -10.51 -1.03
N LEU A 51 -11.68 -9.42 -0.38
CA LEU A 51 -12.42 -8.16 -0.34
C LEU A 51 -12.51 -7.50 -1.73
N GLY A 52 -11.42 -7.53 -2.49
CA GLY A 52 -11.37 -7.08 -3.88
C GLY A 52 -12.30 -7.88 -4.79
N THR A 53 -12.36 -9.20 -4.61
CA THR A 53 -13.31 -10.05 -5.34
C THR A 53 -14.76 -9.71 -4.97
N ASN A 54 -15.03 -9.46 -3.68
CA ASN A 54 -16.36 -9.06 -3.23
C ASN A 54 -16.81 -7.73 -3.87
N LEU A 55 -15.92 -6.73 -3.89
CA LEU A 55 -16.16 -5.45 -4.54
C LEU A 55 -16.31 -5.57 -6.06
N ALA A 56 -15.48 -6.39 -6.71
CA ALA A 56 -15.57 -6.64 -8.15
C ALA A 56 -16.91 -7.31 -8.54
N ILE A 57 -17.36 -8.30 -7.77
CA ILE A 57 -18.66 -8.94 -7.97
C ILE A 57 -19.79 -7.93 -7.72
N GLY A 58 -19.72 -7.18 -6.61
CA GLY A 58 -20.71 -6.15 -6.30
C GLY A 58 -20.83 -5.10 -7.39
N TYR A 59 -19.71 -4.61 -7.92
CA TYR A 59 -19.65 -3.69 -9.04
C TYR A 59 -20.25 -4.28 -10.32
N SER A 60 -19.99 -5.56 -10.61
CA SER A 60 -20.53 -6.24 -11.79
C SER A 60 -22.06 -6.40 -11.74
N LEU A 61 -22.63 -6.44 -10.52
CA LEU A 61 -24.06 -6.61 -10.28
C LEU A 61 -24.79 -5.28 -10.07
N ALA A 62 -24.07 -4.18 -9.86
CA ALA A 62 -24.66 -2.87 -9.58
C ALA A 62 -25.35 -2.29 -10.83
N PRO A 63 -26.60 -1.80 -10.72
CA PRO A 63 -27.29 -1.15 -11.84
C PRO A 63 -26.65 0.21 -12.20
N TYR A 64 -26.05 0.90 -11.23
CA TYR A 64 -25.41 2.21 -11.40
C TYR A 64 -23.95 2.17 -10.94
N LYS A 65 -23.04 1.94 -11.89
CA LYS A 65 -21.60 1.75 -11.66
C LYS A 65 -20.94 2.94 -10.98
N ASP A 66 -21.21 4.16 -11.44
CA ASP A 66 -20.57 5.37 -10.89
C ASP A 66 -20.99 5.66 -9.45
N SER A 67 -22.27 5.45 -9.13
CA SER A 67 -22.77 5.58 -7.77
C SER A 67 -22.15 4.53 -6.85
N TYR A 68 -21.98 3.30 -7.34
CA TYR A 68 -21.34 2.22 -6.59
C TYR A 68 -19.88 2.56 -6.26
N LEU A 69 -19.11 3.02 -7.26
CA LEU A 69 -17.71 3.42 -7.04
C LEU A 69 -17.58 4.57 -6.04
N ARG A 70 -18.48 5.55 -6.08
CA ARG A 70 -18.47 6.65 -5.10
C ARG A 70 -18.78 6.19 -3.68
N GLN A 71 -19.73 5.27 -3.53
CA GLN A 71 -20.08 4.70 -2.22
C GLN A 71 -18.94 3.85 -1.64
N HIS A 72 -18.23 3.11 -2.49
CA HIS A 72 -17.14 2.23 -2.09
C HIS A 72 -15.74 2.82 -2.32
N ALA A 73 -15.62 4.14 -2.52
CA ALA A 73 -14.33 4.79 -2.79
C ALA A 73 -13.33 4.61 -1.65
N LEU A 74 -13.79 4.68 -0.40
CA LEU A 74 -12.95 4.45 0.79
C LEU A 74 -12.53 2.98 0.90
N GLU A 75 -13.40 2.04 0.55
CA GLU A 75 -13.07 0.61 0.56
C GLU A 75 -12.03 0.27 -0.51
N LEU A 76 -12.09 0.92 -1.67
CA LEU A 76 -11.06 0.81 -2.71
C LEU A 76 -9.69 1.33 -2.25
N ILE A 77 -9.66 2.39 -1.45
CA ILE A 77 -8.41 2.88 -0.83
C ILE A 77 -7.90 1.86 0.19
N ALA A 78 -8.79 1.25 0.99
CA ALA A 78 -8.43 0.23 1.97
C ALA A 78 -7.91 -1.08 1.34
N LEU A 79 -8.22 -1.34 0.07
CA LEU A 79 -7.67 -2.47 -0.68
C LEU A 79 -6.23 -2.26 -1.16
N MET A 80 -5.67 -1.06 -0.99
CA MET A 80 -4.26 -0.85 -1.31
C MET A 80 -3.40 -1.71 -0.37
N PRO A 81 -2.45 -2.51 -0.91
CA PRO A 81 -1.60 -3.34 -0.08
C PRO A 81 -0.89 -2.47 0.95
N LEU A 82 -1.08 -2.78 2.24
CA LEU A 82 -0.49 -2.01 3.33
C LEU A 82 1.04 -1.98 3.17
N TRP A 83 1.60 -3.09 2.70
CA TRP A 83 3.00 -3.25 2.32
C TRP A 83 3.49 -2.29 1.24
N GLY A 84 2.65 -1.92 0.27
CA GLY A 84 3.01 -0.95 -0.76
C GLY A 84 3.14 0.45 -0.18
N MET A 85 2.23 0.83 0.71
CA MET A 85 2.24 2.12 1.42
C MET A 85 3.37 2.19 2.44
N LEU A 86 3.60 1.13 3.22
CA LEU A 86 4.68 1.04 4.20
C LEU A 86 6.06 1.06 3.55
N ARG A 87 6.26 0.34 2.43
CA ARG A 87 7.51 0.44 1.66
C ARG A 87 7.72 1.83 1.07
N LEU A 88 6.69 2.47 0.52
CA LEU A 88 6.81 3.85 0.02
C LEU A 88 7.23 4.81 1.15
N ALA A 89 6.62 4.68 2.33
CA ALA A 89 7.00 5.46 3.50
C ALA A 89 8.43 5.15 3.99
N GLU A 90 8.86 3.89 3.95
CA GLU A 90 10.25 3.51 4.23
C GLU A 90 11.23 4.06 3.19
N TYR A 91 10.88 4.05 1.90
CA TYR A 91 11.71 4.62 0.83
C TYR A 91 11.85 6.14 0.96
N ASP A 92 10.78 6.85 1.31
CA ASP A 92 10.83 8.28 1.60
C ASP A 92 11.72 8.58 2.81
N TYR A 93 11.61 7.77 3.87
CA TYR A 93 12.47 7.89 5.05
C TYR A 93 13.95 7.57 4.74
N LEU A 94 14.21 6.54 3.93
CA LEU A 94 15.55 6.19 3.43
C LEU A 94 16.14 7.27 2.53
N ALA A 95 15.34 7.86 1.62
CA ALA A 95 15.76 8.96 0.76
C ALA A 95 16.12 10.20 1.58
N LEU A 96 15.31 10.57 2.57
CA LEU A 96 15.61 11.65 3.53
C LEU A 96 16.86 11.36 4.35
N ARG A 97 17.06 10.11 4.79
CA ARG A 97 18.26 9.70 5.53
C ARG A 97 19.52 9.76 4.66
N LEU A 98 19.43 9.32 3.39
CA LEU A 98 20.51 9.40 2.40
C LEU A 98 20.85 10.85 2.04
N PHE A 99 19.84 11.72 1.91
CA PHE A 99 20.03 13.16 1.67
C PHE A 99 20.69 13.86 2.86
N ARG A 100 20.38 13.41 4.09
CA ARG A 100 20.99 13.90 5.32
C ARG A 100 22.42 13.40 5.52
N THR A 101 22.74 12.18 5.11
CA THR A 101 24.13 11.69 5.16
C THR A 101 25.00 12.33 4.08
N THR A 102 24.50 12.56 2.87
CA THR A 102 25.28 13.26 1.82
C THR A 102 25.56 14.74 2.15
N SER A 103 24.68 15.39 2.91
CA SER A 103 24.92 16.75 3.42
C SER A 103 25.94 16.81 4.56
N HIS A 104 26.06 15.76 5.38
CA HIS A 104 27.13 15.66 6.39
C HIS A 104 28.51 15.26 5.82
N PHE A 105 28.56 14.61 4.65
CA PHE A 105 29.80 14.18 3.99
C PHE A 105 30.41 15.20 3.01
N GLY A 106 29.93 16.45 2.96
CA GLY A 106 30.57 17.50 2.17
C GLY A 106 30.57 17.25 0.64
N LEU A 107 29.65 16.41 0.13
CA LEU A 107 29.56 16.15 -1.31
C LEU A 107 28.93 17.29 -2.12
N PHE A 108 28.41 18.32 -1.46
CA PHE A 108 27.87 19.52 -2.12
C PHE A 108 28.93 20.57 -2.47
N GLU A 109 30.14 20.53 -1.88
CA GLU A 109 31.23 21.43 -2.33
C GLU A 109 31.67 21.13 -3.77
N ASN A 110 31.52 19.88 -4.24
CA ASN A 110 31.87 19.51 -5.61
C ASN A 110 30.74 19.71 -6.62
N VAL A 111 29.46 19.80 -6.21
CA VAL A 111 28.35 20.02 -7.16
C VAL A 111 28.33 21.48 -7.63
N ASP A 112 28.59 22.43 -6.73
CA ASP A 112 28.73 23.84 -7.10
C ASP A 112 29.98 24.11 -7.94
N HIS A 113 31.07 23.37 -7.68
CA HIS A 113 32.30 23.47 -8.47
C HIS A 113 32.14 22.88 -9.88
N VAL A 114 31.39 21.78 -10.04
CA VAL A 114 31.08 21.18 -11.35
C VAL A 114 30.06 22.02 -12.12
N LEU A 115 29.02 22.56 -11.47
CA LEU A 115 28.07 23.48 -12.11
C LEU A 115 28.72 24.83 -12.48
N GLY A 116 29.68 25.30 -11.70
CA GLY A 116 30.51 26.46 -12.03
C GLY A 116 31.40 26.23 -13.26
N MET A 117 32.02 25.05 -13.38
CA MET A 117 32.84 24.69 -14.55
C MET A 117 32.03 24.53 -15.84
N VAL A 118 30.76 24.12 -15.76
CA VAL A 118 29.87 24.04 -16.93
C VAL A 118 29.45 25.43 -17.42
N LYS A 119 29.24 26.41 -16.52
CA LYS A 119 28.91 27.79 -16.93
C LYS A 119 30.03 28.47 -17.73
N TYR A 120 31.30 28.23 -17.41
CA TYR A 120 32.43 28.83 -18.13
C TYR A 120 32.74 28.20 -19.50
N ARG A 121 32.12 27.07 -19.85
CA ARG A 121 32.32 26.44 -21.17
C ARG A 121 31.33 26.90 -22.24
N PHE A 122 30.32 27.68 -21.86
CA PHE A 122 29.24 28.17 -22.73
C PHE A 122 29.08 29.70 -22.67
N SER A 123 30.11 30.44 -22.24
CA SER A 123 30.22 31.90 -22.38
C SER A 123 31.42 32.27 -23.24
#